data_AF-A0AAP6IS93-F1
#
_entry.id   AF-A0AAP6IS93-F1
#
_cell.length_a   1.000
_cell.length_b   1.000
_cell.length_c   1.000
_cell.angle_alpha   90.00
_cell.angle_beta   90.00
_cell.angle_gamma   90.00
#
_symmetry.space_group_name_H-M   'P 1'
#
loop_
_entity.id
_entity.type
_entity.pdbx_description
1 polymer ?
#
loop_
_entity_poly.entity_id
_entity_poly.type
_entity_poly.pdbx_seq_one_letter_code
_entity_poly.pdbx_strand_id
1 'polypeptide(L)' 'MELKEYAKKILLQEPLANDSRFSYQCYRLTDDSIALVVYDHERKEKIQFHFPHKQKIKNEKAWENSYHEYRWK' A
#
# COMPACT_ATOMS: atom_id res chain seq x y z
N MET A 1 -14.34 -6.16 -11.75
CA MET A 1 -13.00 -6.43 -11.19
C MET A 1 -13.18 -7.10 -9.84
N GLU A 2 -12.34 -8.05 -9.44
CA GLU A 2 -12.40 -8.63 -8.09
C GLU A 2 -11.57 -7.82 -7.09
N LEU A 3 -11.92 -7.92 -5.80
CA LEU A 3 -11.25 -7.17 -4.72
C LEU A 3 -9.74 -7.49 -4.63
N LYS A 4 -9.35 -8.74 -4.90
CA LYS A 4 -7.93 -9.17 -4.95
C LYS A 4 -7.17 -8.57 -6.13
N GLU A 5 -7.81 -8.50 -7.30
CA GLU A 5 -7.24 -7.87 -8.49
C GLU A 5 -7.01 -6.38 -8.26
N TYR A 6 -7.99 -5.69 -7.67
CA TYR A 6 -7.85 -4.27 -7.32
C TYR A 6 -6.73 -4.04 -6.30
N ALA A 7 -6.62 -4.87 -5.27
CA ALA A 7 -5.51 -4.82 -4.32
C ALA A 7 -4.14 -5.03 -5.00
N LYS A 8 -4.05 -5.98 -5.94
CA LYS A 8 -2.82 -6.23 -6.71
C LYS A 8 -2.41 -4.99 -7.52
N LYS A 9 -3.36 -4.29 -8.15
CA LYS A 9 -3.08 -3.04 -8.88
C LYS A 9 -2.52 -1.95 -7.98
N ILE A 10 -3.06 -1.78 -6.78
CA ILE A 10 -2.54 -0.84 -5.78
C ILE A 10 -1.09 -1.20 -5.42
N LEU A 11 -0.82 -2.48 -5.15
CA LEU A 11 0.52 -2.95 -4.77
C LEU A 11 1.55 -2.83 -5.90
N LEU A 12 1.10 -2.95 -7.16
CA LEU A 12 1.93 -2.78 -8.36
C LEU A 12 1.99 -1.32 -8.85
N GLN A 13 1.31 -0.38 -8.18
CA GLN A 13 1.19 1.02 -8.59
C GLN A 13 0.65 1.20 -10.01
N GLU A 14 -0.22 0.30 -10.44
CA GLU A 14 -0.89 0.39 -11.73
C GLU A 14 -1.97 1.47 -11.70
N PRO A 15 -2.26 2.12 -12.84
CA PRO A 15 -3.37 3.06 -12.93
C PRO A 15 -4.68 2.38 -12.55
N LEU A 16 -5.33 2.92 -11.52
CA LEU A 16 -6.64 2.48 -11.07
C LEU A 16 -7.71 3.09 -11.97
N ALA A 17 -8.64 2.27 -12.43
CA ALA A 17 -9.86 2.78 -13.04
C ALA A 17 -10.59 3.64 -12.00
N ASN A 18 -11.14 4.78 -12.44
CA ASN A 18 -11.97 5.63 -11.58
C ASN A 18 -13.33 4.94 -11.39
N ASP A 19 -13.34 3.94 -10.53
CA ASP A 19 -14.49 3.10 -10.21
C ASP A 19 -14.89 3.35 -8.76
N SER A 20 -16.06 3.97 -8.56
CA SER A 20 -16.60 4.29 -7.23
C SER A 20 -16.94 3.06 -6.40
N ARG A 21 -16.94 1.86 -6.98
CA ARG A 21 -17.20 0.60 -6.28
C ARG A 21 -16.09 0.23 -5.30
N PHE A 22 -14.84 0.57 -5.61
CA PHE A 22 -13.69 0.18 -4.80
C PHE A 22 -13.05 1.40 -4.16
N SER A 23 -12.61 1.22 -2.92
CA SER A 23 -11.78 2.21 -2.24
C SER A 23 -10.64 1.52 -1.53
N TYR A 24 -9.59 2.29 -1.25
CA TYR A 24 -8.47 1.81 -0.45
C TYR A 24 -7.98 2.90 0.48
N GLN A 25 -7.37 2.46 1.58
CA GLN A 25 -6.73 3.32 2.55
C GLN A 25 -5.44 2.67 3.04
N CYS A 26 -4.37 3.45 3.06
CA CYS A 26 -3.13 3.08 3.73
C CYS A 26 -3.05 3.84 5.05
N TYR A 27 -2.79 3.16 6.15
CA TYR A 27 -2.56 3.81 7.44
C TYR A 27 -1.46 3.12 8.24
N ARG A 28 -0.76 3.91 9.04
CA ARG A 28 0.25 3.41 9.95
C ARG A 28 -0.44 2.78 11.16
N LEU A 29 -0.11 1.53 11.45
CA LEU A 29 -0.64 0.78 12.59
C LEU A 29 0.23 0.96 13.83
N THR A 30 1.54 0.83 13.66
CA THR A 30 2.53 1.01 14.72
C THR A 30 3.73 1.75 14.16
N ASP A 31 4.72 2.04 15.01
CA ASP A 31 5.94 2.67 14.53
C ASP A 31 6.63 1.87 13.42
N ASP A 32 6.48 0.54 13.45
CA ASP A 32 7.14 -0.39 12.53
C ASP A 32 6.13 -1.17 11.65
N SER A 33 4.90 -0.67 11.47
CA SER A 33 3.94 -1.34 10.58
C SER A 33 2.94 -0.42 9.90
N ILE A 34 2.62 -0.78 8.66
CA ILE A 34 1.63 -0.10 7.81
C ILE A 34 0.60 -1.15 7.38
N ALA A 35 -0.67 -0.76 7.37
CA ALA A 35 -1.76 -1.53 6.79
C ALA A 35 -2.24 -0.90 5.49
N LEU A 36 -2.46 -1.73 4.47
CA LEU A 36 -3.31 -1.42 3.33
C LEU A 36 -4.65 -2.11 3.55
N VAL A 37 -5.73 -1.33 3.56
CA VAL A 37 -7.10 -1.85 3.56
C VAL A 37 -7.74 -1.51 2.23
N VAL A 38 -8.40 -2.51 1.64
CA VAL A 38 -9.12 -2.38 0.38
C VAL A 38 -10.56 -2.82 0.63
N TYR A 39 -11.52 -2.06 0.08
CA TYR A 39 -12.94 -2.24 0.33
C TYR A 39 -13.73 -2.35 -0.98
N ASP A 40 -14.67 -3.31 -1.04
CA ASP A 40 -15.71 -3.40 -2.08
C ASP A 40 -17.03 -2.89 -1.49
N HIS A 41 -17.50 -1.73 -1.97
CA HIS A 41 -18.71 -1.09 -1.47
C HIS A 41 -20.00 -1.85 -1.84
N GLU A 42 -20.02 -2.57 -2.97
CA GLU A 42 -21.20 -3.34 -3.39
C GLU A 42 -21.36 -4.61 -2.56
N ARG A 43 -20.25 -5.34 -2.36
CA ARG A 43 -20.25 -6.61 -1.61
C ARG A 43 -20.13 -6.43 -0.10
N LYS A 44 -19.77 -5.23 0.36
CA LYS A 44 -19.45 -4.91 1.76
C LYS A 44 -18.32 -5.78 2.32
N GLU A 45 -17.36 -6.12 1.46
CA GLU A 45 -16.21 -6.96 1.79
C GLU A 45 -14.94 -6.14 1.89
N LYS A 46 -13.99 -6.61 2.72
CA LYS A 46 -12.68 -5.97 2.86
C LYS A 46 -11.54 -6.97 2.89
N ILE A 47 -10.40 -6.56 2.36
CA ILE A 47 -9.13 -7.28 2.50
C ILE A 47 -8.11 -6.33 3.11
N GLN A 48 -7.29 -6.86 4.01
CA GLN A 48 -6.26 -6.11 4.72
C GLN A 48 -4.91 -6.80 4.56
N PHE A 49 -3.90 -6.00 4.22
CA PHE A 49 -2.51 -6.43 4.11
C PHE A 49 -1.67 -5.68 5.14
N HIS A 50 -0.83 -6.42 5.85
CA HIS A 50 0.10 -5.86 6.82
C HIS A 50 1.51 -5.91 6.27
N PHE A 51 2.16 -4.75 6.24
CA PHE A 51 3.55 -4.64 5.84
C PHE A 51 4.37 -4.25 7.07
N PRO A 52 5.45 -4.99 7.39
CA PRO A 52 6.43 -4.48 8.33
C PRO A 52 7.04 -3.22 7.70
N HIS A 53 6.96 -2.10 8.41
CA HIS A 53 7.74 -0.93 8.07
C HIS A 53 9.20 -1.28 8.40
N LYS A 54 10.06 -1.31 7.38
CA LYS A 54 11.49 -1.59 7.58
C LYS A 54 12.03 -0.56 8.59
N GLN A 55 12.70 -1.04 9.64
CA GLN A 55 13.34 -0.23 10.68
C GLN A 55 14.08 0.95 10.05
N LYS A 56 13.88 2.16 10.58
CA LYS A 56 14.70 3.33 10.26
C LYS A 56 16.18 2.95 10.37
N ILE A 57 16.90 3.05 9.26
CA ILE A 57 18.35 2.84 9.26
C ILE A 57 18.96 3.95 10.14
N LYS A 58 19.80 3.58 11.11
CA LYS A 58 20.50 4.54 11.98
C LYS A 58 21.32 5.46 11.07
N ASN A 59 21.02 6.77 11.09
CA ASN A 59 21.56 7.82 10.21
C ASN A 59 20.97 7.95 8.79
N GLU A 60 19.74 7.46 8.55
CA GLU A 60 19.00 7.78 7.32
C GLU A 60 18.82 9.30 7.19
N LYS A 61 19.39 9.88 6.12
CA LYS A 61 19.13 11.27 5.75
C LYS A 61 17.81 11.32 4.98
N ALA A 62 16.88 12.16 5.42
CA ALA A 62 15.53 12.24 4.85
C ALA A 62 15.48 12.53 3.33
N TRP A 63 16.55 13.08 2.76
CA TRP A 63 16.67 13.40 1.32
C TRP A 63 17.48 12.36 0.53
N GLU A 64 18.03 11.34 1.18
CA GLU A 64 18.86 10.31 0.55
C GLU A 64 18.15 8.96 0.59
N ASN A 65 17.68 8.50 -0.57
CA ASN A 65 17.08 7.17 -0.66
C ASN A 65 18.15 6.10 -0.41
N SER A 66 18.18 5.60 0.83
CA SER A 66 19.09 4.56 1.30
C SER A 66 18.69 3.16 0.78
N TYR A 67 17.54 3.04 0.13
CA TYR A 67 17.01 1.80 -0.41
C TYR A 67 17.20 1.78 -1.94
N HIS A 68 18.40 1.39 -2.35
CA HIS A 68 18.80 1.29 -3.76
C HIS A 68 17.91 0.38 -4.61
N GLU A 69 17.19 -0.56 -3.99
CA GLU A 69 16.21 -1.45 -4.62
C GLU A 69 14.96 -0.72 -5.14
N TYR A 70 14.71 0.53 -4.70
CA TYR A 70 13.62 1.38 -5.17
C TYR A 70 14.11 2.58 -6.00
N ARG A 71 15.34 2.52 -6.54
CA ARG A 71 15.76 3.51 -7.55
C ARG A 71 14.94 3.30 -8.82
N TRP A 72 14.09 4.27 -9.13
CA TRP A 72 13.39 4.35 -10.42
C TRP A 72 14.43 4.38 -11.56
N LYS A 73 14.30 3.45 -12.51
CA LYS A 73 14.97 3.53 -13.83
C LYS A 73 14.11 4.34 -14.80
#